data_AF-A0A537C5W1-F1
#
_entry.id   AF-A0A537C5W1-F1
#
_cell.length_a   1.000
_cell.length_b   1.000
_cell.length_c   1.000
_cell.angle_alpha   90.00
_cell.angle_beta   90.00
_cell.angle_gamma   90.00
#
_symmetry.space_group_name_H-M   'P 1'
#
loop_
_entity.id
_entity.type
_entity.pdbx_description
1 polymer ?
#
loop_
_entity_poly.entity_id
_entity_poly.type
_entity_poly.pdbx_seq_one_letter_code
_entity_poly.pdbx_strand_id
1 'polypeptide(L)' 'MKTVTLSVATRDAVTRRALDAFSGERRGAHISFASADLLWKVLTAKRWGLLKAMTSGGAMTLREAARRAGRDVNYVEF' A
#
# COMPACT_ATOMS: atom_id res chain seq x y z
N MET A 1 0.53 -14.17 3.58
CA MET A 1 1.25 -13.29 2.61
C MET A 1 1.58 -11.99 3.33
N LYS A 2 2.78 -11.45 3.15
CA LYS A 2 3.22 -10.15 3.72
C LYS A 2 3.44 -9.08 2.64
N THR A 3 3.05 -9.36 1.40
CA THR A 3 3.26 -8.49 0.24
C THR A 3 1.95 -7.83 -0.12
N VAL A 4 1.98 -6.51 -0.29
CA VAL A 4 0.90 -5.71 -0.87
C VAL A 4 1.36 -5.21 -2.22
N THR A 5 0.54 -5.40 -3.25
CA THR A 5 0.80 -4.93 -4.61
C THR A 5 0.07 -3.60 -4.84
N LEU A 6 0.82 -2.55 -5.17
CA LEU A 6 0.26 -1.31 -5.70
C LEU A 6 0.14 -1.47 -7.22
N SER A 7 -1.05 -1.23 -7.78
CA SER A 7 -1.28 -1.39 -9.22
C SER A 7 -2.13 -0.27 -9.80
N VAL A 8 -2.00 -0.02 -11.10
CA VAL A 8 -2.97 0.79 -11.85
C VAL A 8 -3.94 -0.18 -12.54
N ALA A 9 -5.24 -0.04 -12.30
CA ALA A 9 -6.23 -0.96 -12.83
C ALA A 9 -7.61 -0.29 -13.00
N THR A 10 -8.38 -0.79 -13.97
CA THR A 10 -9.77 -0.37 -14.16
C THR A 10 -10.68 -0.94 -13.07
N ARG A 11 -11.86 -0.32 -12.90
CA ARG A 11 -12.91 -0.81 -11.99
C ARG A 11 -13.24 -2.28 -12.27
N ASP A 12 -13.42 -2.63 -13.54
CA ASP A 12 -13.79 -4.00 -13.95
C ASP A 12 -12.71 -5.02 -13.61
N ALA A 13 -11.44 -4.68 -13.80
CA ALA A 13 -10.32 -5.55 -13.45
C ALA A 13 -10.25 -5.78 -11.92
N VAL A 14 -10.54 -4.76 -11.11
CA VAL A 14 -10.63 -4.89 -9.65
C VAL A 14 -11.83 -5.73 -9.25
N THR A 15 -13.00 -5.53 -9.87
CA THR A 15 -14.21 -6.32 -9.61
C THR A 15 -13.98 -7.79 -9.94
N ARG A 16 -13.41 -8.11 -11.10
CA ARG A 16 -13.06 -9.50 -11.47
C ARG A 16 -12.11 -10.13 -10.46
N ARG A 17 -11.03 -9.42 -10.09
CA ARG A 17 -10.09 -9.90 -9.07
C ARG A 17 -10.79 -10.18 -7.73
N ALA A 18 -11.75 -9.36 -7.33
CA ALA A 18 -12.52 -9.57 -6.11
C ALA A 18 -13.44 -10.80 -6.22
N LEU A 19 -14.16 -10.95 -7.33
CA LEU A 19 -15.02 -12.13 -7.59
C LEU A 19 -14.21 -13.43 -7.59
N ASP A 20 -13.06 -13.45 -8.24
CA ASP A 20 -12.15 -14.60 -8.23
C ASP A 20 -11.64 -14.92 -6.81
N ALA A 21 -11.44 -13.89 -5.98
CA ALA A 21 -11.06 -14.12 -4.59
C ALA A 21 -12.19 -14.77 -3.79
N PHE A 22 -13.45 -14.42 -4.08
CA PHE A 22 -14.62 -15.05 -3.46
C PHE A 22 -14.87 -16.47 -3.96
N SER A 23 -14.39 -16.84 -5.16
CA SER A 23 -14.46 -18.23 -5.64
C SER A 23 -13.40 -19.15 -5.03
N GLY A 24 -12.58 -18.64 -4.11
CA GLY A 24 -11.56 -19.40 -3.37
C GLY A 24 -10.15 -19.25 -3.94
N GLU A 25 -9.95 -18.49 -5.02
CA GLU A 25 -8.61 -18.25 -5.55
C GLU A 25 -7.87 -17.18 -4.75
N ARG A 26 -6.66 -17.51 -4.27
CA ARG A 26 -5.85 -16.53 -3.55
C ARG A 26 -5.29 -15.47 -4.51
N ARG A 27 -5.92 -14.30 -4.56
CA ARG A 27 -5.48 -13.16 -5.40
C ARG A 27 -4.42 -12.24 -4.77
N GLY A 28 -4.08 -12.43 -3.49
CA GLY A 28 -3.12 -11.58 -2.77
C GLY A 28 -3.72 -10.25 -2.28
N ALA A 29 -2.90 -9.40 -1.65
CA ALA A 29 -3.33 -8.08 -1.17
C ALA A 29 -2.99 -7.01 -2.21
N HIS A 30 -3.99 -6.23 -2.62
CA HIS A 30 -3.84 -5.21 -3.66
C HIS A 30 -4.41 -3.87 -3.21
N ILE A 31 -3.72 -2.80 -3.56
CA ILE A 31 -4.27 -1.44 -3.57
C ILE A 31 -4.17 -0.95 -5.01
N SER A 32 -5.32 -0.73 -5.63
CA SER A 32 -5.41 -0.35 -7.04
C SER A 32 -5.76 1.12 -7.19
N PHE A 33 -5.10 1.81 -8.12
CA PHE A 33 -5.34 3.19 -8.50
C PHE A 33 -6.00 3.23 -9.87
N ALA A 34 -6.96 4.14 -10.06
CA ALA A 34 -7.66 4.29 -11.34
C ALA A 34 -6.76 4.83 -12.46
N SER A 35 -5.67 5.52 -12.11
CA SER A 35 -4.69 6.06 -13.05
C SER A 35 -3.29 6.14 -12.43
N ALA A 36 -2.28 6.25 -13.28
CA ALA A 36 -0.91 6.52 -12.85
C ALA A 36 -0.79 7.89 -12.14
N ASP A 37 -1.53 8.91 -12.59
CA ASP A 37 -1.52 10.23 -11.96
C ASP A 37 -2.04 10.18 -10.52
N LEU A 38 -3.09 9.40 -10.27
CA LEU A 38 -3.61 9.22 -8.91
C LEU A 38 -2.59 8.47 -8.03
N LEU A 39 -1.94 7.44 -8.58
CA LEU A 39 -0.85 6.76 -7.90
C LEU A 39 0.25 7.75 -7.50
N TRP A 40 0.72 8.59 -8.40
CA TRP A 40 1.81 9.55 -8.10
C TRP A 40 1.37 10.69 -7.18
N LYS A 41 0.12 11.13 -7.27
CA LYS A 41 -0.47 12.09 -6.33
C LYS A 41 -0.48 11.55 -4.90
N VAL A 42 -0.74 10.25 -4.73
CA VAL A 42 -0.80 9.58 -3.43
C VAL A 42 0.57 9.13 -2.96
N LEU A 43 1.39 8.52 -3.83
CA LEU A 43 2.69 7.94 -3.51
C LEU A 43 3.80 9.00 -3.60
N THR A 44 3.70 10.01 -2.74
CA THR A 44 4.73 11.05 -2.63
C THR A 44 6.05 10.45 -2.12
N ALA A 45 7.17 11.17 -2.32
CA ALA A 45 8.47 10.75 -1.80
C ALA A 45 8.46 10.45 -0.29
N LYS A 46 7.68 11.23 0.47
CA LYS A 46 7.46 11.05 1.91
C LYS A 46 6.80 9.70 2.24
N ARG A 47 5.72 9.35 1.53
CA ARG A 47 5.00 8.08 1.72
C ARG A 47 5.81 6.89 1.20
N TRP A 48 6.56 7.06 0.09
CA TRP A 48 7.50 6.05 -0.38
C TRP A 48 8.60 5.75 0.63
N GLY A 49 9.18 6.79 1.26
CA GLY A 49 10.16 6.62 2.34
C GLY A 49 9.61 5.83 3.51
N LEU A 50 8.38 6.12 3.92
CA LEU A 50 7.69 5.38 4.98
C LEU A 50 7.46 3.90 4.59
N LEU A 51 6.97 3.62 3.39
CA LEU A 51 6.75 2.24 2.92
C LEU A 51 8.05 1.42 2.91
N LYS A 52 9.15 2.02 2.45
CA LYS A 52 10.47 1.36 2.50
C LYS A 52 10.91 1.06 3.93
N ALA A 53 10.72 2.00 4.86
CA ALA A 53 11.06 1.82 6.26
C ALA A 53 10.21 0.74 6.97
N MET A 54 8.96 0.58 6.53
CA MET A 54 8.05 -0.46 7.04
C MET A 54 8.36 -1.85 6.45
N THR A 55 8.89 -1.90 5.23
CA THR A 55 9.27 -3.15 4.57
C THR A 55 10.35 -3.87 5.39
N SER A 56 10.29 -5.20 5.50
CA SER A 56 11.11 -6.09 6.34
C SER A 56 10.83 -6.11 7.86
N GLY A 57 10.00 -5.19 8.37
CA GLY A 57 9.84 -5.00 9.82
C GLY A 57 8.81 -5.85 10.55
N GLY A 58 7.95 -6.59 9.85
CA GLY A 58 6.80 -7.25 10.47
C GLY A 58 5.73 -6.26 10.95
N ALA A 59 4.81 -6.71 11.81
CA ALA A 59 3.83 -5.82 12.43
C ALA A 59 4.55 -4.82 13.35
N MET A 60 4.20 -3.54 13.23
CA MET A 60 4.82 -2.47 14.02
C MET A 60 3.81 -1.40 14.38
N THR A 61 4.11 -0.65 15.45
CA THR A 61 3.30 0.51 15.83
C THR A 61 3.57 1.68 14.89
N LEU A 62 2.66 2.65 14.86
CA LEU A 62 2.85 3.89 14.11
C LEU A 62 4.13 4.63 14.56
N ARG A 63 4.39 4.71 15.87
CA ARG A 63 5.61 5.34 16.40
C ARG A 63 6.88 4.67 15.87
N GLU A 64 6.88 3.34 15.80
CA GLU A 64 8.01 2.59 15.26
C GLU A 64 8.19 2.85 13.77
N ALA A 65 7.11 2.86 12.99
CA ALA A 65 7.17 3.20 11.56
C ALA A 65 7.71 4.63 11.34
N ALA A 66 7.25 5.61 12.13
CA ALA A 66 7.72 6.99 12.09
C ALA A 66 9.22 7.08 12.42
N ARG A 67 9.66 6.43 13.50
CA ARG A 67 11.06 6.38 13.93
C ARG A 67 11.96 5.78 12.86
N ARG A 68 11.58 4.66 12.24
CA ARG A 68 12.35 4.04 11.14
C ARG A 68 12.43 4.92 9.91
N ALA A 69 11.39 5.69 9.64
CA ALA A 69 11.37 6.65 8.54
C ALA A 69 12.12 7.96 8.87
N GLY A 70 12.64 8.13 10.09
CA GLY A 70 13.27 9.38 10.54
C GLY A 70 12.27 10.55 10.64
N ARG A 71 11.02 10.25 10.97
CA ARG A 71 9.91 11.24 10.99
C ARG A 71 9.35 11.37 12.40
N ASP A 72 8.95 12.59 12.75
CA ASP A 72 8.11 12.83 13.92
C ASP A 72 6.73 12.20 13.67
N VAL A 73 6.26 11.42 14.66
CA VAL A 73 4.96 10.72 14.60
C VAL A 73 3.79 11.68 14.38
N ASN A 74 3.89 12.92 14.86
CA ASN A 74 2.86 13.95 14.72
C ASN A 74 2.78 14.52 13.28
N TYR A 75 3.79 14.26 12.45
CA TYR A 75 3.88 14.74 11.06
C TYR A 75 3.88 13.59 10.04
N VAL A 76 3.40 12.41 10.45
CA VAL A 76 3.15 11.29 9.53
C VAL A 76 1.83 11.53 8.82
N GLU A 77 1.91 12.11 7.62
CA GLU A 77 0.79 12.18 6.67
C GLU A 77 0.50 10.77 6.11
N PHE A 78 -0.60 10.18 6.58
CA PHE A 78 -1.16 8.95 6.02
C PHE A 78 -1.91 9.22 4.73
#